data_AF-A0A5C6YAI9-F1
#
_entry.id   AF-A0A5C6YAI9-F1
#
_cell.length_a   1.000
_cell.length_b   1.000
_cell.length_c   1.000
_cell.angle_alpha   90.00
_cell.angle_beta   90.00
_cell.angle_gamma   90.00
#
_symmetry.space_group_name_H-M   'P 1'
#
loop_
_entity.id
_entity.type
_entity.pdbx_description
1 polymer ?
#
loop_
_entity_poly.entity_id
_entity_poly.type
_entity_poly.pdbx_seq_one_letter_code
_entity_poly.pdbx_strand_id
1 'polypeptide(L)'
;MLKNLLVYFLLICPFSLICQEKENVLQEIQSTIQNYYDGYIERDLNKLNKAFDIENGTMKILVIENDVVTGYKNAFFKELIPIWGTKKKLSKEVLANCALVILNIDVVNKKIASAKISMQVDTVTYIDILSL
;
A
#
# COMPACT_ATOMS: atom_id res chain seq x y z
N MET A 1 -19.40 -41.63 -33.90
CA MET A 1 -19.36 -40.14 -34.01
C MET A 1 -19.27 -39.41 -32.66
N LEU A 2 -19.60 -40.04 -31.52
CA LEU A 2 -19.52 -39.40 -30.19
C LEU A 2 -18.08 -39.24 -29.63
N LYS A 3 -17.11 -40.05 -30.10
CA LYS A 3 -15.71 -40.02 -29.63
C LYS A 3 -14.93 -38.77 -30.05
N ASN A 4 -15.32 -38.11 -31.13
CA ASN A 4 -14.60 -36.92 -31.63
C ASN A 4 -15.08 -35.62 -30.96
N LEU A 5 -16.19 -35.64 -30.21
CA LEU A 5 -16.71 -34.44 -29.54
C LEU A 5 -15.98 -34.11 -28.23
N LEU A 6 -15.42 -35.14 -27.56
CA LEU A 6 -14.76 -34.98 -26.25
C LEU A 6 -13.42 -34.21 -26.34
N VAL A 7 -12.75 -34.29 -27.49
CA VAL A 7 -11.44 -33.65 -27.72
C VAL A 7 -11.58 -32.14 -27.91
N TYR A 8 -12.71 -31.66 -28.45
CA TYR A 8 -12.96 -30.22 -28.61
C TYR A 8 -13.30 -29.52 -27.29
N PHE A 9 -13.87 -30.23 -26.30
CA PHE A 9 -14.21 -29.63 -25.01
C PHE A 9 -12.98 -29.42 -24.10
N LEU A 10 -11.91 -30.18 -24.31
CA LEU A 10 -10.67 -30.11 -23.52
C LEU A 10 -9.73 -28.97 -23.94
N LEU A 11 -9.95 -28.34 -25.10
CA LEU A 11 -9.07 -27.30 -25.64
C LEU A 11 -9.41 -25.87 -25.16
N ILE A 12 -10.47 -25.68 -24.38
CA ILE A 12 -10.97 -24.35 -24.00
C ILE A 12 -10.55 -23.91 -22.57
N CYS A 13 -9.89 -24.77 -21.79
CA CYS A 13 -9.60 -24.49 -20.37
C CYS A 13 -8.11 -24.60 -19.95
N PRO A 14 -7.21 -23.73 -20.46
CA PRO A 14 -6.06 -23.37 -19.61
C PRO A 14 -5.77 -21.87 -19.47
N PHE A 15 -6.49 -20.96 -20.15
CA PHE A 15 -6.12 -19.54 -20.16
C PHE A 15 -6.70 -18.67 -19.02
N SER A 16 -7.66 -19.17 -18.23
CA SER A 16 -8.28 -18.40 -17.14
C SER A 16 -7.42 -18.29 -15.88
N LEU A 17 -6.45 -19.20 -15.67
CA LEU A 17 -5.65 -19.24 -14.45
C LEU A 17 -4.67 -18.07 -14.34
N ILE A 18 -4.08 -17.64 -15.46
CA ILE A 18 -3.05 -16.58 -15.47
C ILE A 18 -3.66 -15.19 -15.16
N CYS A 19 -4.91 -14.94 -15.59
CA CYS A 19 -5.60 -13.68 -15.32
C CYS A 19 -5.97 -13.53 -13.83
N GLN A 20 -6.39 -14.63 -13.19
CA GLN A 20 -6.78 -14.64 -11.78
C GLN A 20 -5.59 -14.35 -10.84
N GLU A 21 -4.39 -14.83 -11.20
CA GLU A 21 -3.19 -14.57 -10.40
C GLU A 21 -2.82 -13.08 -10.33
N LYS A 22 -2.95 -12.35 -11.44
CA LYS A 22 -2.65 -10.91 -11.47
C LYS A 22 -3.69 -10.10 -10.69
N GLU A 23 -4.96 -10.49 -10.80
CA GLU A 23 -6.05 -9.83 -10.08
C GLU A 23 -5.87 -9.96 -8.55
N ASN A 24 -5.43 -11.14 -8.08
CA ASN A 24 -5.18 -11.35 -6.66
C ASN A 24 -4.04 -10.48 -6.12
N VAL A 25 -2.90 -10.42 -6.82
CA VAL A 25 -1.77 -9.56 -6.43
C VAL A 25 -2.16 -8.08 -6.37
N LEU A 26 -2.95 -7.60 -7.34
CA LEU A 26 -3.41 -6.21 -7.34
C LEU A 26 -4.31 -5.90 -6.14
N GLN A 27 -5.22 -6.81 -5.78
CA GLN A 27 -6.09 -6.68 -4.61
C GLN A 27 -5.30 -6.68 -3.31
N GLU A 28 -4.28 -7.54 -3.19
CA GLU A 28 -3.38 -7.56 -2.03
C GLU A 28 -2.62 -6.23 -1.89
N ILE A 29 -2.07 -5.69 -2.98
CA ILE A 29 -1.40 -4.38 -2.99
C ILE A 29 -2.37 -3.27 -2.57
N GLN A 30 -3.57 -3.23 -3.15
CA GLN A 30 -4.57 -2.23 -2.81
C GLN A 30 -4.99 -2.32 -1.33
N SER A 31 -5.15 -3.53 -0.81
CA SER A 31 -5.45 -3.77 0.62
C SER A 31 -4.32 -3.28 1.53
N THR A 32 -3.06 -3.56 1.18
CA THR A 32 -1.89 -3.06 1.91
C THR A 32 -1.84 -1.54 1.94
N ILE A 33 -2.07 -0.88 0.80
CA ILE A 33 -2.14 0.58 0.70
C ILE A 33 -3.30 1.14 1.53
N GLN A 34 -4.47 0.51 1.49
CA GLN A 34 -5.63 0.94 2.27
C GLN A 34 -5.34 0.81 3.78
N ASN A 35 -4.72 -0.28 4.21
CA ASN A 35 -4.30 -0.46 5.60
C ASN A 35 -3.29 0.60 6.04
N TYR A 36 -2.36 0.99 5.17
CA TYR A 36 -1.45 2.09 5.47
C TYR A 36 -2.23 3.39 5.70
N TYR A 37 -3.03 3.81 4.72
CA TYR A 37 -3.77 5.06 4.80
C TYR A 37 -4.71 5.12 6.00
N ASP A 38 -5.55 4.10 6.17
CA ASP A 38 -6.48 4.02 7.30
C ASP A 38 -5.74 4.01 8.64
N GLY A 39 -4.70 3.16 8.75
CA GLY A 39 -3.88 3.06 9.96
C GLY A 39 -3.26 4.39 10.32
N TYR A 40 -2.82 5.16 9.31
CA TYR A 40 -2.27 6.48 9.52
C TYR A 40 -3.33 7.48 10.01
N ILE A 41 -4.48 7.62 9.32
CA ILE A 41 -5.47 8.66 9.69
C ILE A 41 -6.27 8.31 10.95
N GLU A 42 -6.57 7.03 11.17
CA GLU A 42 -7.35 6.56 12.33
C GLU A 42 -6.49 6.35 13.58
N ARG A 43 -5.15 6.43 13.41
CA ARG A 43 -4.16 6.10 14.43
C ARG A 43 -4.35 4.65 14.91
N ASP A 44 -4.45 3.72 13.96
CA ASP A 44 -4.69 2.29 14.22
C ASP A 44 -3.39 1.49 14.00
N LEU A 45 -2.78 1.07 15.11
CA LEU A 45 -1.57 0.25 15.10
C LEU A 45 -1.76 -1.10 14.38
N ASN A 46 -2.93 -1.72 14.47
CA ASN A 46 -3.16 -3.03 13.85
C ASN A 46 -3.18 -2.91 12.33
N LYS A 47 -3.79 -1.85 11.79
CA LYS A 47 -3.75 -1.58 10.34
C LYS A 47 -2.35 -1.24 9.87
N LEU A 48 -1.62 -0.40 10.62
CA LEU A 48 -0.21 -0.08 10.30
C LEU A 48 0.69 -1.31 10.31
N ASN A 49 0.57 -2.19 11.30
CA ASN A 49 1.37 -3.43 11.38
C ASN A 49 1.06 -4.42 10.24
N LYS A 50 -0.13 -4.36 9.63
CA LYS A 50 -0.45 -5.15 8.43
C LYS A 50 0.11 -4.55 7.15
N ALA A 51 0.38 -3.24 7.14
CA ALA A 51 0.77 -2.52 5.94
C ALA A 51 2.29 -2.49 5.70
N PHE A 52 3.10 -2.75 6.73
CA PHE A 52 4.54 -2.51 6.68
C PHE A 52 5.35 -3.70 7.19
N ASP A 53 6.51 -3.92 6.55
CA ASP A 53 7.57 -4.75 7.11
C ASP A 53 8.19 -4.05 8.32
N ILE A 54 7.92 -4.60 9.51
CA ILE A 54 8.36 -4.04 10.79
C ILE A 54 9.84 -4.37 11.05
N GLU A 55 10.39 -5.41 10.42
CA GLU A 55 11.78 -5.82 10.64
C GLU A 55 12.74 -5.00 9.80
N ASN A 56 12.47 -4.88 8.49
CA ASN A 56 13.40 -4.28 7.53
C ASN A 56 12.83 -3.07 6.78
N GLY A 57 11.53 -2.80 6.90
CA GLY A 57 10.90 -1.73 6.18
C GLY A 57 11.33 -0.35 6.69
N THR A 58 11.59 0.56 5.76
CA THR A 58 12.04 1.92 6.04
C THR A 58 11.35 2.94 5.15
N MET A 59 11.37 4.20 5.59
CA MET A 59 11.08 5.36 4.74
C MET A 59 12.17 6.42 4.89
N LYS A 60 12.30 7.30 3.91
CA LYS A 60 13.13 8.49 4.02
C LYS A 60 12.39 9.58 4.78
N ILE A 61 13.03 10.15 5.80
CA ILE A 61 12.54 11.31 6.54
C ILE A 61 13.54 12.45 6.47
N LEU A 62 13.05 13.68 6.63
CA LEU A 62 13.87 14.89 6.69
C LEU A 62 14.74 14.89 7.95
N VAL A 63 15.97 15.36 7.81
CA VAL A 63 16.82 15.77 8.93
C VAL A 63 16.71 17.28 9.04
N ILE A 64 16.25 17.77 10.20
CA ILE A 64 16.05 19.19 10.48
C ILE A 64 17.00 19.61 11.58
N GLU A 65 17.87 20.58 11.29
CA GLU A 65 18.81 21.18 12.23
C GLU A 65 18.63 22.71 12.17
N ASN A 66 18.41 23.36 13.32
CA ASN A 66 18.14 24.80 13.40
C ASN A 66 17.02 25.26 12.43
N ASP A 67 15.93 24.49 12.36
CA ASP A 67 14.77 24.72 11.48
C ASP A 67 15.07 24.66 9.97
N VAL A 68 16.25 24.17 9.58
CA VAL A 68 16.66 23.98 8.18
C VAL A 68 16.74 22.49 7.86
N VAL A 69 16.20 22.09 6.71
CA VAL A 69 16.39 20.74 6.18
C VAL A 69 17.84 20.60 5.71
N THR A 70 18.62 19.78 6.41
CA THR A 70 20.04 19.54 6.09
C THR A 70 20.26 18.26 5.29
N GLY A 71 19.25 17.38 5.23
CA GLY A 71 19.32 16.16 4.44
C GLY A 71 18.16 15.22 4.70
N TYR A 72 18.40 13.95 4.36
CA TYR A 72 17.43 12.85 4.53
C TYR A 72 18.12 11.65 5.17
N LYS A 73 17.36 10.91 5.98
CA LYS A 73 17.81 9.64 6.54
C LYS A 73 16.74 8.57 6.41
N ASN A 74 17.16 7.31 6.43
CA ASN A 74 16.22 6.19 6.56
C ASN A 74 15.77 6.09 8.01
N ALA A 75 14.47 5.94 8.21
CA ALA A 75 13.85 5.62 9.50
C ALA A 75 13.08 4.32 9.36
N PHE A 76 13.20 3.44 10.36
CA PHE A 76 12.59 2.11 10.35
C PHE A 76 11.13 2.16 10.79
N PHE A 77 10.27 1.34 10.16
CA PHE A 77 8.86 1.31 10.52
C PHE A 77 8.61 0.79 11.94
N LYS A 78 9.47 -0.07 12.50
CA LYS A 78 9.42 -0.44 13.93
C LYS A 78 9.46 0.75 14.88
N GLU A 79 10.12 1.83 14.48
CA GLU A 79 10.23 3.06 15.29
C GLU A 79 9.08 4.02 14.97
N LEU A 80 8.69 4.11 13.69
CA LEU A 80 7.69 5.06 13.22
C LEU A 80 6.25 4.64 13.53
N ILE A 81 5.91 3.36 13.39
CA ILE A 81 4.55 2.86 13.58
C ILE A 81 4.03 3.14 15.00
N PRO A 82 4.79 2.86 16.09
CA PRO A 82 4.37 3.24 17.43
C PRO A 82 4.08 4.74 17.55
N ILE A 83 4.91 5.59 16.95
CA ILE A 83 4.71 7.05 16.98
C ILE A 83 3.43 7.44 16.25
N TRP A 84 3.15 6.85 15.08
CA TRP A 84 1.96 7.18 14.30
C TRP A 84 0.68 6.64 14.92
N GLY A 85 0.67 5.38 15.35
CA GLY A 85 -0.52 4.72 15.87
C GLY A 85 -0.87 5.08 17.32
N THR A 86 0.03 5.73 18.07
CA THR A 86 -0.26 6.20 19.44
C THR A 86 -0.57 7.70 19.54
N LYS A 87 -0.46 8.43 18.42
CA LYS A 87 -0.87 9.84 18.36
C LYS A 87 -2.36 9.99 18.67
N LYS A 88 -2.73 11.15 19.20
CA LYS A 88 -4.13 11.53 19.40
C LYS A 88 -4.91 11.35 18.08
N LYS A 89 -6.07 10.70 18.17
CA LYS A 89 -6.97 10.51 17.03
C LYS A 89 -7.37 11.86 16.43
N LEU A 90 -7.49 11.88 15.10
CA LEU A 90 -7.99 13.03 14.36
C LEU A 90 -9.44 13.30 14.72
N SER A 91 -9.87 14.56 14.63
CA SER A 91 -11.27 14.91 14.83
C SER A 91 -12.12 14.45 13.65
N LYS A 92 -13.44 14.42 13.81
CA LYS A 92 -14.36 14.01 12.73
C LYS A 92 -14.28 14.96 11.53
N GLU A 93 -14.10 16.25 11.80
CA GLU A 93 -13.97 17.29 10.77
C GLU A 93 -12.71 17.06 9.93
N VAL A 94 -11.58 16.75 10.59
CA VAL A 94 -10.33 16.42 9.90
C VAL A 94 -10.48 15.13 9.08
N LEU A 95 -11.07 14.08 9.65
CA LEU A 95 -11.25 12.81 8.94
C LEU A 95 -12.14 12.95 7.70
N ALA A 96 -13.13 13.83 7.73
CA ALA A 96 -13.98 14.13 6.57
C ALA A 96 -13.21 14.77 5.40
N ASN A 97 -12.07 15.40 5.68
CA ASN A 97 -11.17 15.98 4.68
C ASN A 97 -10.06 15.03 4.24
N CYS A 98 -9.97 13.83 4.81
CA CYS A 98 -8.96 12.85 4.41
C CYS A 98 -9.42 12.08 3.16
N ALA A 99 -8.49 11.84 2.23
CA ALA A 99 -8.76 11.02 1.06
C ALA A 99 -7.51 10.24 0.62
N LEU A 100 -7.73 9.07 0.02
CA LEU A 100 -6.69 8.27 -0.63
C LEU A 100 -6.98 8.16 -2.12
N VAL A 101 -5.98 8.41 -2.94
CA VAL A 101 -6.00 8.11 -4.38
C VAL A 101 -4.77 7.30 -4.75
N ILE A 102 -4.98 6.11 -5.30
CA ILE A 102 -3.91 5.32 -5.92
C ILE A 102 -3.69 5.85 -7.33
N LEU A 103 -2.53 6.47 -7.57
CA LEU A 103 -2.22 7.11 -8.86
C LEU A 103 -1.64 6.11 -9.86
N ASN A 104 -0.83 5.17 -9.39
CA ASN A 104 -0.25 4.12 -10.21
C ASN A 104 0.11 2.90 -9.37
N ILE A 105 0.01 1.71 -9.95
CA ILE A 105 0.62 0.48 -9.45
C ILE A 105 1.36 -0.17 -10.61
N ASP A 106 2.66 -0.39 -10.43
CA ASP A 106 3.51 -1.12 -11.36
C ASP A 106 3.93 -2.45 -10.73
N VAL A 107 3.41 -3.55 -11.26
CA VAL A 107 3.70 -4.91 -10.79
C VAL A 107 4.72 -5.54 -11.73
N VAL A 108 5.95 -5.73 -11.24
CA VAL A 108 7.01 -6.39 -12.01
C VAL A 108 6.80 -7.90 -12.00
N ASN A 109 6.55 -8.47 -10.81
CA ASN A 109 6.18 -9.87 -10.62
C ASN A 109 5.53 -10.07 -9.23
N LYS A 110 5.26 -11.32 -8.85
CA LYS A 110 4.61 -11.69 -7.57
C LYS A 110 5.39 -11.29 -6.29
N LYS A 111 6.65 -10.88 -6.40
CA LYS A 111 7.53 -10.55 -5.27
C LYS A 111 7.91 -9.07 -5.19
N ILE A 112 7.62 -8.30 -6.24
CA ILE A 112 7.99 -6.89 -6.26
C ILE A 112 7.04 -6.07 -7.11
N ALA A 113 6.55 -5.00 -6.51
CA ALA A 113 5.75 -3.97 -7.12
C ALA A 113 6.18 -2.59 -6.60
N SER A 114 5.76 -1.57 -7.31
CA SER A 114 5.80 -0.21 -6.79
C SER A 114 4.45 0.46 -6.94
N ALA A 115 4.14 1.39 -6.06
CA ALA A 115 2.91 2.16 -6.14
C ALA A 115 3.18 3.63 -5.89
N LYS A 116 2.44 4.50 -6.59
CA LYS A 116 2.40 5.93 -6.32
C LYS A 116 1.02 6.26 -5.77
N ILE A 117 0.97 6.87 -4.60
CA ILE A 117 -0.28 7.24 -3.94
C ILE A 117 -0.31 8.72 -3.61
N SER A 118 -1.51 9.27 -3.51
CA SER A 118 -1.79 10.59 -2.99
C SER A 118 -2.67 10.46 -1.76
N MET A 119 -2.18 10.92 -0.62
CA MET A 119 -2.93 10.94 0.64
C MET A 119 -3.22 12.38 1.04
N GLN A 120 -4.48 12.77 1.00
CA GLN A 120 -4.94 14.01 1.62
C GLN A 120 -5.14 13.74 3.11
N VAL A 121 -4.51 14.55 3.96
CA VAL A 121 -4.75 14.58 5.41
C VAL A 121 -5.03 16.03 5.79
N ASP A 122 -6.31 16.32 6.00
CA ASP A 122 -6.82 17.67 6.18
C ASP A 122 -6.45 18.62 5.02
N THR A 123 -5.51 19.54 5.25
CA THR A 123 -5.07 20.54 4.26
C THR A 123 -3.78 20.14 3.55
N VAL A 124 -3.15 19.04 3.95
CA VAL A 124 -1.86 18.59 3.43
C VAL A 124 -2.05 17.39 2.51
N THR A 125 -1.48 17.45 1.31
CA THR A 125 -1.38 16.31 0.40
C THR A 125 0.03 15.71 0.48
N TYR A 126 0.12 14.42 0.76
CA TYR A 126 1.34 13.63 0.67
C TYR A 126 1.34 12.84 -0.63
N ILE A 127 2.48 12.82 -1.32
CA ILE A 127 2.71 11.97 -2.49
C ILE A 127 3.78 10.96 -2.12
N ASP A 128 3.37 9.71 -1.93
CA ASP A 128 4.25 8.65 -1.50
C ASP A 128 4.51 7.66 -2.64
N ILE A 129 5.75 7.19 -2.70
CA ILE A 129 6.20 6.15 -3.62
C ILE A 129 6.57 4.94 -2.77
N LEU A 130 5.83 3.85 -2.95
CA LEU A 130 5.93 2.63 -2.18
C LEU A 130 6.70 1.57 -2.97
N SER A 131 7.58 0.85 -2.28
CA SER A 131 8.16 -0.41 -2.75
C SER A 131 7.45 -1.53 -1.99
N LEU A 132 6.84 -2.47 -2.72
CA LEU A 132 5.95 -3.51 -2.19
C LEU A 132 6.40 -4.89 -2.66
#